data_AF-A0A7C5QZF3-F1
#
_entry.id   AF-A0A7C5QZF3-F1
#
_cell.length_a   1.000
_cell.length_b   1.000
_cell.length_c   1.000
_cell.angle_alpha   90.00
_cell.angle_beta   90.00
_cell.angle_gamma   90.00
#
_symmetry.space_group_name_H-M   'P 1'
#
loop_
_entity.id
_entity.type
_entity.pdbx_description
1 polymer ?
#
loop_
_entity_poly.entity_id
_entity_poly.type
_entity_poly.pdbx_seq_one_letter_code
_entity_poly.pdbx_strand_id
1 'polypeptide(L)'
;MHAFERELTVAAEEIQLWLRGCRPEGWLDFLLNPRRLRGSDFLMRWSQGVWSEHRVIQAVNTTGQYFAMPYGPSGTAPHDDVRAFELYFERLEKAGLGQLKRPDILIFRANDRPAVTEIVRSLNGEGELPFTPEDDAGMVQLLSKAILAVECENSLWRAKQMPHFGVELTPQKRLGGQLGLKTTAVVPTVILKEEDRNPLRAWQTQRRVPVHIWHVFYDLAFGLALDRAEALIQSGQIQPTEQTFQAPGGATTRKTIYKFYYHYAYPLGETKTEPALVAAHITDRNGHILPYVRFEGGELVLRLEAIHVLEENAQTRK
;
A
#
# COMPACT_ATOMS: atom_id res chain seq x y z
N MET A 1 4.03 -25.48 13.71
CA MET A 1 5.49 -25.66 13.51
C MET A 1 5.71 -26.52 12.28
N HIS A 2 6.23 -25.91 11.21
CA HIS A 2 6.46 -26.53 9.89
C HIS A 2 7.48 -27.68 10.00
N ALA A 3 7.45 -28.67 9.10
CA ALA A 3 8.42 -29.78 9.12
C ALA A 3 9.87 -29.27 9.04
N PHE A 4 10.07 -28.18 8.32
CA PHE A 4 11.36 -27.48 8.21
C PHE A 4 11.82 -26.83 9.53
N GLU A 5 10.89 -26.37 10.37
CA GLU A 5 11.23 -25.79 11.68
C GLU A 5 11.66 -26.86 12.67
N ARG A 6 11.06 -28.06 12.60
CA ARG A 6 11.43 -29.22 13.43
C ARG A 6 12.85 -29.72 13.14
N GLU A 7 13.23 -29.80 11.86
CA GLU A 7 14.55 -30.30 11.47
C GLU A 7 15.69 -29.33 11.76
N LEU A 8 15.38 -28.04 11.94
CA LEU A 8 16.35 -27.00 12.32
C LEU A 8 16.34 -26.67 13.81
N THR A 9 15.47 -27.30 14.61
CA THR A 9 15.52 -27.19 16.06
C THR A 9 16.46 -28.26 16.62
N VAL A 10 17.74 -27.94 16.71
CA VAL A 10 18.73 -28.72 17.48
C VAL A 10 19.15 -27.91 18.70
N ALA A 11 19.35 -28.61 19.83
CA ALA A 11 19.86 -27.97 21.03
C ALA A 11 21.30 -27.48 20.78
N ALA A 12 21.68 -26.37 21.41
CA ALA A 12 22.99 -25.73 21.19
C ALA A 12 24.17 -26.69 21.44
N GLU A 13 23.98 -27.67 22.32
CA GLU A 13 24.95 -28.71 22.65
C GLU A 13 25.18 -29.73 21.51
N GLU A 14 24.18 -29.98 20.64
CA GLU A 14 24.29 -30.96 19.54
C GLU A 14 25.07 -30.43 18.34
N ILE A 15 25.07 -29.10 18.13
CA ILE A 15 25.80 -28.44 17.04
C ILE A 15 27.33 -28.58 17.21
N GLN A 16 27.81 -28.56 18.46
CA GLN A 16 29.23 -28.74 18.76
C GLN A 16 29.75 -30.15 18.46
N LEU A 17 28.90 -31.18 18.55
CA LEU A 17 29.33 -32.56 18.39
C LEU A 17 29.59 -32.93 16.91
N TRP A 18 28.81 -32.35 15.99
CA TRP A 18 28.86 -32.67 14.55
C TRP A 18 29.94 -31.91 13.78
N LEU A 19 30.41 -30.77 14.29
CA LEU A 19 31.31 -29.86 13.57
C LEU A 19 32.75 -29.85 14.11
N ARG A 20 33.27 -31.00 14.52
CA ARG A 20 34.68 -31.14 14.89
C ARG A 20 35.57 -30.90 13.66
N GLY A 21 36.11 -29.67 13.55
CA GLY A 21 37.09 -29.31 12.53
C GLY A 21 36.82 -27.99 11.81
N CYS A 22 35.64 -27.38 11.98
CA CYS A 22 35.40 -26.03 11.46
C CYS A 22 35.88 -25.01 12.49
N ARG A 23 36.77 -24.09 12.06
CA ARG A 23 37.08 -22.90 12.87
C ARG A 23 35.81 -22.07 13.01
N PRO A 24 35.59 -21.41 14.17
CA PRO A 24 34.45 -20.52 14.38
C PRO A 24 34.69 -19.20 13.62
N GLU A 25 34.78 -19.29 12.30
CA GLU A 25 34.75 -18.15 11.41
C GLU A 25 33.27 -17.89 11.10
N GLY A 26 32.66 -17.10 11.98
CA GLY A 26 31.43 -16.34 11.72
C GLY A 26 30.26 -17.11 11.12
N TRP A 27 29.59 -17.95 11.90
CA TRP A 27 28.14 -18.14 11.74
C TRP A 27 27.38 -16.90 12.26
N LEU A 28 27.88 -15.70 11.90
CA LEU A 28 27.28 -14.42 12.24
C LEU A 28 26.01 -14.26 11.41
N ASP A 29 24.88 -14.20 12.11
CA ASP A 29 23.70 -13.44 11.73
C ASP A 29 23.04 -13.76 10.37
N PHE A 30 22.99 -15.03 9.96
CA PHE A 30 21.96 -15.44 8.99
C PHE A 30 20.59 -15.53 9.67
N LEU A 31 20.09 -14.38 10.13
CA LEU A 31 18.65 -14.20 10.27
C LEU A 31 18.11 -14.18 8.83
N LEU A 32 17.57 -15.32 8.38
CA LEU A 32 16.79 -15.42 7.15
C LEU A 32 15.54 -14.55 7.29
N ASN A 33 15.70 -13.24 7.11
CA ASN A 33 14.59 -12.31 7.04
C ASN A 33 13.99 -12.41 5.63
N PRO A 34 12.72 -12.83 5.46
CA PRO A 34 12.07 -12.88 4.16
C PRO A 34 12.06 -11.55 3.40
N ARG A 35 12.22 -10.42 4.11
CA ARG A 35 12.36 -9.08 3.52
C ARG A 35 13.75 -8.84 2.93
N ARG A 36 14.82 -9.42 3.51
CA ARG A 36 16.17 -9.46 2.91
C ARG A 36 16.21 -10.34 1.65
N LEU A 37 15.37 -11.36 1.58
CA LEU A 37 15.29 -12.28 0.44
C LEU A 37 14.69 -11.67 -0.84
N ARG A 38 14.03 -10.51 -0.78
CA ARG A 38 13.53 -9.80 -1.97
C ARG A 38 14.50 -8.75 -2.53
N GLY A 39 15.62 -8.50 -1.84
CA GLY A 39 16.69 -7.60 -2.31
C GLY A 39 16.20 -6.19 -2.66
N SER A 40 16.83 -5.61 -3.68
CA SER A 40 16.54 -4.25 -4.15
C SER A 40 15.13 -4.05 -4.71
N ASP A 41 14.45 -5.09 -5.18
CA ASP A 41 13.08 -4.98 -5.70
C ASP A 41 12.08 -4.59 -4.60
N PHE A 42 12.23 -5.14 -3.39
CA PHE A 42 11.38 -4.73 -2.26
C PHE A 42 11.55 -3.25 -1.93
N LEU A 43 12.79 -2.77 -1.84
CA LEU A 43 13.10 -1.37 -1.53
C LEU A 43 12.56 -0.43 -2.60
N MET A 44 12.72 -0.82 -3.87
CA MET A 44 12.14 -0.11 -5.01
C MET A 44 10.62 0.01 -4.87
N ARG A 45 9.92 -1.12 -4.68
CA ARG A 45 8.45 -1.16 -4.59
C ARG A 45 7.93 -0.36 -3.42
N TRP A 46 8.60 -0.43 -2.28
CA TRP A 46 8.22 0.32 -1.10
C TRP A 46 8.48 1.82 -1.27
N SER A 47 9.66 2.23 -1.75
CA SER A 47 9.97 3.64 -2.03
C SER A 47 8.96 4.27 -2.99
N GLN A 48 8.54 3.54 -4.01
CA GLN A 48 7.53 3.99 -4.97
C GLN A 48 6.10 4.02 -4.38
N GLY A 49 5.80 3.13 -3.42
CA GLY A 49 4.57 3.18 -2.63
C GLY A 49 4.48 4.47 -1.81
N VAL A 50 5.53 4.77 -1.04
CA VAL A 50 5.64 6.01 -0.26
C VAL A 50 5.56 7.25 -1.15
N TRP A 51 6.22 7.23 -2.31
CA TRP A 51 6.12 8.31 -3.30
C TRP A 51 4.67 8.53 -3.77
N SER A 52 3.89 7.46 -3.98
CA SER A 52 2.48 7.57 -4.39
C SER A 52 1.63 8.20 -3.31
N GLU A 53 1.83 7.81 -2.05
CA GLU A 53 1.14 8.41 -0.90
C GLU A 53 1.44 9.90 -0.80
N HIS A 54 2.71 10.30 -0.90
CA HIS A 54 3.11 11.71 -0.89
C HIS A 54 2.46 12.52 -2.02
N ARG A 55 2.39 11.98 -3.24
CA ARG A 55 1.75 12.66 -4.38
C ARG A 55 0.25 12.83 -4.19
N VAL A 56 -0.40 11.81 -3.67
CA VAL A 56 -1.83 11.87 -3.33
C VAL A 56 -2.08 12.94 -2.27
N ILE A 57 -1.30 12.93 -1.18
CA ILE A 57 -1.41 13.92 -0.10
C ILE A 57 -1.18 15.34 -0.65
N GLN A 58 -0.13 15.52 -1.45
CA GLN A 58 0.16 16.81 -2.10
C GLN A 58 -1.00 17.28 -2.97
N ALA A 59 -1.57 16.41 -3.81
CA ALA A 59 -2.68 16.75 -4.69
C ALA A 59 -3.92 17.19 -3.92
N VAL A 60 -4.29 16.44 -2.87
CA VAL A 60 -5.43 16.77 -2.00
C VAL A 60 -5.20 18.11 -1.31
N ASN A 61 -4.03 18.31 -0.70
CA ASN A 61 -3.70 19.54 0.05
C ASN A 61 -3.68 20.78 -0.86
N THR A 62 -3.29 20.62 -2.12
CA THR A 62 -3.25 21.73 -3.10
C THR A 62 -4.64 22.25 -3.46
N THR A 63 -5.70 21.46 -3.27
CA THR A 63 -7.08 21.92 -3.52
C THR A 63 -7.51 23.08 -2.62
N GLY A 64 -6.91 23.21 -1.43
CA GLY A 64 -7.30 24.18 -0.41
C GLY A 64 -8.64 23.89 0.29
N GLN A 65 -9.48 23.00 -0.26
CA GLN A 65 -10.78 22.64 0.30
C GLN A 65 -10.71 21.42 1.24
N TYR A 66 -9.73 20.55 0.99
CA TYR A 66 -9.49 19.34 1.73
C TYR A 66 -8.03 19.25 2.14
N PHE A 67 -7.75 18.37 3.09
CA PHE A 67 -6.38 17.99 3.39
C PHE A 67 -6.28 16.52 3.74
N ALA A 68 -5.12 15.95 3.43
CA ALA A 68 -4.78 14.56 3.66
C ALA A 68 -3.57 14.45 4.58
N MET A 69 -3.50 13.34 5.32
CA MET A 69 -2.36 13.00 6.16
C MET A 69 -2.14 11.48 6.19
N PRO A 70 -0.91 11.02 6.43
CA PRO A 70 -0.64 9.60 6.63
C PRO A 70 -1.38 9.08 7.88
N TYR A 71 -1.80 7.83 7.82
CA TYR A 71 -2.55 7.13 8.87
C TYR A 71 -2.05 5.70 9.07
N GLY A 72 -1.81 5.00 7.97
CA GLY A 72 -1.29 3.64 7.97
C GLY A 72 0.21 3.57 8.24
N PRO A 73 0.74 2.35 8.42
CA PRO A 73 2.13 2.13 8.77
C PRO A 73 3.12 2.46 7.63
N SER A 74 2.68 2.50 6.37
CA SER A 74 3.57 2.74 5.22
C SER A 74 4.06 4.19 5.13
N GLY A 75 3.15 5.16 5.26
CA GLY A 75 3.45 6.59 5.08
C GLY A 75 4.27 7.24 6.20
N THR A 76 4.43 6.58 7.35
CA THR A 76 5.23 7.07 8.48
C THR A 76 6.53 6.30 8.67
N ALA A 77 6.77 5.26 7.86
CA ALA A 77 7.98 4.46 7.95
C ALA A 77 9.21 5.28 7.52
N PRO A 78 10.36 5.12 8.19
CA PRO A 78 11.62 5.75 7.76
C PRO A 78 11.98 5.33 6.34
N HIS A 79 12.32 6.26 5.44
CA HIS A 79 12.49 6.01 3.99
C HIS A 79 13.94 5.83 3.51
N ASP A 80 14.93 6.26 4.29
CA ASP A 80 16.33 6.31 3.85
C ASP A 80 17.29 5.43 4.68
N ASP A 81 16.79 4.73 5.71
CA ASP A 81 17.59 3.81 6.51
C ASP A 81 16.87 2.47 6.72
N VAL A 82 17.47 1.41 6.21
CA VAL A 82 17.00 0.02 6.30
C VAL A 82 16.91 -0.42 7.76
N ARG A 83 17.84 0.01 8.62
CA ARG A 83 17.83 -0.35 10.03
C ARG A 83 16.70 0.36 10.77
N ALA A 84 16.53 1.65 10.53
CA ALA A 84 15.39 2.39 11.08
C ALA A 84 14.05 1.79 10.62
N PHE A 85 13.98 1.36 9.36
CA PHE A 85 12.84 0.63 8.81
C PHE A 85 12.60 -0.73 9.49
N GLU A 86 13.65 -1.54 9.69
CA GLU A 86 13.55 -2.81 10.43
C GLU A 86 12.99 -2.57 11.84
N LEU A 87 13.54 -1.60 12.57
CA LEU A 87 13.11 -1.23 13.92
C LEU A 87 11.66 -0.73 13.96
N TYR A 88 11.22 0.00 12.94
CA TYR A 88 9.83 0.47 12.83
C TYR A 88 8.83 -0.71 12.79
N PHE A 89 9.11 -1.75 12.00
CA PHE A 89 8.22 -2.90 11.92
C PHE A 89 8.28 -3.80 13.15
N GLU A 90 9.47 -3.96 13.74
CA GLU A 90 9.57 -4.65 15.04
C GLU A 90 8.74 -3.94 16.11
N ARG A 91 8.72 -2.61 16.10
CA ARG A 91 7.86 -1.81 16.99
C ARG A 91 6.38 -2.05 16.70
N LEU A 92 5.98 -2.11 15.43
CA LEU A 92 4.60 -2.34 15.02
C LEU A 92 4.10 -3.73 15.43
N GLU A 93 4.95 -4.75 15.29
CA GLU A 93 4.68 -6.12 15.75
C GLU A 93 4.57 -6.18 17.28
N LYS A 94 5.49 -5.53 18.02
CA LYS A 94 5.45 -5.45 19.49
C LYS A 94 4.22 -4.71 20.02
N ALA A 95 3.71 -3.73 19.29
CA ALA A 95 2.48 -3.02 19.64
C ALA A 95 1.22 -3.89 19.46
N GLY A 96 1.33 -5.11 18.92
CA GLY A 96 0.19 -5.97 18.60
C GLY A 96 -0.64 -5.48 17.41
N LEU A 97 -0.18 -4.45 16.72
CA LEU A 97 -0.88 -3.79 15.62
C LEU A 97 -0.46 -4.30 14.23
N GLY A 98 0.59 -5.13 14.16
CA GLY A 98 1.06 -5.71 12.90
C GLY A 98 0.04 -6.58 12.15
N GLN A 99 -1.02 -7.04 12.82
CA GLN A 99 -2.12 -7.82 12.20
C GLN A 99 -3.37 -6.98 11.87
N LEU A 100 -3.45 -5.74 12.38
CA LEU A 100 -4.58 -4.85 12.14
C LEU A 100 -4.36 -4.08 10.83
N LYS A 101 -5.12 -4.42 9.79
CA LYS A 101 -5.10 -3.68 8.52
C LYS A 101 -5.76 -2.31 8.72
N ARG A 102 -5.06 -1.27 8.25
CA ARG A 102 -5.53 0.12 8.21
C ARG A 102 -5.35 0.65 6.78
N PRO A 103 -6.22 1.56 6.33
CA PRO A 103 -5.92 2.39 5.16
C PRO A 103 -4.64 3.20 5.37
N ASP A 104 -4.03 3.67 4.29
CA ASP A 104 -2.75 4.38 4.35
C ASP A 104 -2.93 5.87 4.69
N ILE A 105 -4.01 6.49 4.19
CA ILE A 105 -4.23 7.94 4.28
C ILE A 105 -5.64 8.24 4.81
N LEU A 106 -5.76 9.30 5.59
CA LEU A 106 -7.04 9.92 5.94
C LEU A 106 -7.16 11.29 5.27
N ILE A 107 -8.38 11.60 4.81
CA ILE A 107 -8.74 12.89 4.20
C ILE A 107 -9.79 13.58 5.07
N PHE A 108 -9.64 14.89 5.22
CA PHE A 108 -10.46 15.76 6.05
C PHE A 108 -10.86 17.03 5.29
N ARG A 109 -11.86 17.74 5.80
CA ARG A 109 -12.18 19.09 5.32
C ARG A 109 -11.11 20.08 5.79
N ALA A 110 -10.74 21.04 4.96
CA ALA A 110 -9.77 22.08 5.35
C ALA A 110 -10.17 22.82 6.64
N ASN A 111 -11.48 23.05 6.85
CA ASN A 111 -11.99 23.71 8.05
C ASN A 111 -11.80 22.90 9.33
N ASP A 112 -11.68 21.57 9.25
CA ASP A 112 -11.43 20.71 10.40
C ASP A 112 -9.94 20.69 10.80
N ARG A 113 -9.04 21.32 10.01
CA ARG A 113 -7.59 21.26 10.22
C ARG A 113 -7.14 21.65 11.62
N PRO A 114 -7.57 22.79 12.22
CA PRO A 114 -7.12 23.15 13.57
C PRO A 114 -7.47 22.10 14.62
N ALA A 115 -8.68 21.53 14.54
CA ALA A 115 -9.14 20.50 15.47
C ALA A 115 -8.39 19.19 15.28
N VAL A 116 -8.18 18.77 14.02
CA VAL A 116 -7.42 17.56 13.68
C VAL A 116 -5.97 17.69 14.14
N THR A 117 -5.31 18.83 13.91
CA THR A 117 -3.94 19.06 14.37
C THR A 117 -3.81 18.97 15.88
N GLU A 118 -4.79 19.47 16.64
CA GLU A 118 -4.80 19.36 18.09
C GLU A 118 -4.96 17.91 18.57
N ILE A 119 -5.87 17.16 17.95
CA ILE A 119 -6.06 15.73 18.24
C ILE A 119 -4.75 14.96 17.96
N VAL A 120 -4.15 15.17 16.79
CA VAL A 120 -2.89 14.51 16.40
C VAL A 120 -1.76 14.87 17.36
N ARG A 121 -1.68 16.13 17.81
CA ARG A 121 -0.71 16.55 18.83
C ARG A 121 -0.92 15.82 20.15
N SER A 122 -2.17 15.61 20.57
CA SER A 122 -2.50 14.84 21.77
C SER A 122 -2.16 13.35 21.65
N LEU A 123 -2.11 12.83 20.42
CA LEU A 123 -1.66 11.49 20.07
C LEU A 123 -0.14 11.39 19.89
N ASN A 124 0.62 12.39 20.31
CA ASN A 124 2.08 12.50 20.17
C ASN A 124 2.58 12.63 18.71
N GLY A 125 1.72 13.06 17.79
CA GLY A 125 2.07 13.38 16.41
C GLY A 125 1.75 12.28 15.39
N GLU A 126 1.94 12.61 14.11
CA GLU A 126 1.56 11.74 12.98
C GLU A 126 2.30 10.40 12.97
N GLY A 127 3.58 10.40 13.37
CA GLY A 127 4.40 9.19 13.42
C GLY A 127 3.94 8.15 14.45
N GLU A 128 3.07 8.54 15.39
CA GLU A 128 2.55 7.67 16.45
C GLU A 128 1.17 7.08 16.10
N LEU A 129 0.50 7.57 15.05
CA LEU A 129 -0.83 7.08 14.66
C LEU A 129 -0.85 5.57 14.35
N PRO A 130 0.12 5.00 13.62
CA PRO A 130 0.12 3.55 13.33
C PRO A 130 0.36 2.69 14.57
N PHE A 131 0.93 3.27 15.62
CA PHE A 131 1.21 2.59 16.90
C PHE A 131 0.10 2.81 17.94
N THR A 132 -0.84 3.70 17.65
CA THR A 132 -1.96 4.00 18.54
C THR A 132 -3.15 3.09 18.20
N PRO A 133 -3.72 2.36 19.17
CA PRO A 133 -4.94 1.58 18.97
C PRO A 133 -6.11 2.44 18.48
N GLU A 134 -6.96 1.89 17.61
CA GLU A 134 -8.04 2.67 17.00
C GLU A 134 -9.25 2.91 17.93
N ASP A 135 -9.31 2.21 19.06
CA ASP A 135 -10.27 2.41 20.14
C ASP A 135 -9.79 3.46 21.17
N ASP A 136 -8.55 3.95 21.04
CA ASP A 136 -8.08 5.12 21.78
C ASP A 136 -9.02 6.32 21.54
N ALA A 137 -9.31 7.08 22.60
CA ALA A 137 -10.26 8.18 22.54
C ALA A 137 -9.86 9.26 21.52
N GLY A 138 -8.56 9.56 21.40
CA GLY A 138 -8.04 10.51 20.42
C GLY A 138 -8.17 9.96 19.00
N MET A 139 -7.93 8.66 18.80
CA MET A 139 -8.12 8.00 17.48
C MET A 139 -9.60 7.98 17.07
N VAL A 140 -10.51 7.70 17.99
CA VAL A 140 -11.96 7.77 17.72
C VAL A 140 -12.37 9.19 17.33
N GLN A 141 -11.86 10.20 18.04
CA GLN A 141 -12.12 11.60 17.68
C GLN A 141 -11.54 11.97 16.31
N LEU A 142 -10.30 11.55 16.01
CA LEU A 142 -9.67 11.77 14.72
C LEU A 142 -10.51 11.16 13.59
N LEU A 143 -10.86 9.87 13.72
CA LEU A 143 -11.64 9.15 12.72
C LEU A 143 -13.06 9.70 12.56
N SER A 144 -13.64 10.34 13.58
CA SER A 144 -14.93 11.04 13.46
C SER A 144 -14.88 12.24 12.52
N LYS A 145 -13.70 12.83 12.30
CA LYS A 145 -13.49 13.98 11.40
C LYS A 145 -13.14 13.59 9.98
N ALA A 146 -12.62 12.38 9.75
CA ALA A 146 -12.25 11.93 8.42
C ALA A 146 -13.47 11.89 7.49
N ILE A 147 -13.35 12.36 6.25
CA ILE A 147 -14.41 12.24 5.25
C ILE A 147 -14.21 11.01 4.36
N LEU A 148 -12.96 10.59 4.20
CA LEU A 148 -12.54 9.47 3.37
C LEU A 148 -11.25 8.88 3.93
N ALA A 149 -11.10 7.56 3.81
CA ALA A 149 -9.84 6.86 3.99
C ALA A 149 -9.38 6.26 2.66
N VAL A 150 -8.07 6.20 2.44
CA VAL A 150 -7.49 5.76 1.17
C VAL A 150 -6.48 4.64 1.41
N GLU A 151 -6.68 3.52 0.73
CA GLU A 151 -5.63 2.53 0.48
C GLU A 151 -4.91 2.96 -0.80
N CYS A 152 -3.61 3.23 -0.70
CA CYS A 152 -2.82 3.76 -1.79
C CYS A 152 -2.04 2.64 -2.48
N GLU A 153 -2.23 2.51 -3.79
CA GLU A 153 -1.50 1.55 -4.61
C GLU A 153 -0.65 2.27 -5.65
N ASN A 154 0.44 1.64 -6.07
CA ASN A 154 1.39 2.20 -7.03
C ASN A 154 1.57 1.29 -8.26
N SER A 155 1.66 1.91 -9.42
CA SER A 155 1.98 1.27 -10.69
C SER A 155 3.24 1.89 -11.32
N LEU A 156 4.07 1.01 -11.88
CA LEU A 156 5.25 1.38 -12.67
C LEU A 156 4.91 1.82 -14.10
N TRP A 157 3.64 1.75 -14.50
CA TRP A 157 3.22 2.04 -15.87
C TRP A 157 3.01 3.53 -16.10
N ARG A 158 3.37 4.00 -17.29
CA ARG A 158 2.76 5.19 -17.90
C ARG A 158 1.39 4.77 -18.45
N ALA A 159 0.33 5.14 -17.75
CA ALA A 159 -1.05 4.75 -18.01
C ALA A 159 -1.49 5.12 -19.44
N LYS A 160 -1.17 6.33 -19.92
CA LYS A 160 -1.56 6.78 -21.27
C LYS A 160 -0.86 6.02 -22.39
N GLN A 161 0.27 5.38 -22.08
CA GLN A 161 1.06 4.59 -23.04
C GLN A 161 0.76 3.09 -22.95
N MET A 162 -0.17 2.68 -22.10
CA MET A 162 -0.57 1.27 -22.03
C MET A 162 -1.25 0.86 -23.35
N PRO A 163 -0.89 -0.30 -23.96
CA PRO A 163 -1.28 -0.62 -25.33
C PRO A 163 -2.78 -0.58 -25.65
N HIS A 164 -3.64 -0.80 -24.65
CA HIS A 164 -5.09 -0.82 -24.83
C HIS A 164 -5.79 0.33 -24.09
N PHE A 165 -5.05 1.37 -23.68
CA PHE A 165 -5.64 2.57 -23.10
C PHE A 165 -6.62 3.22 -24.10
N GLY A 166 -7.77 3.68 -23.63
CA GLY A 166 -8.84 4.22 -24.46
C GLY A 166 -9.75 3.21 -25.15
N VAL A 167 -9.45 1.90 -25.12
CA VAL A 167 -10.33 0.86 -25.68
C VAL A 167 -11.61 0.75 -24.84
N GLU A 168 -12.78 0.67 -25.49
CA GLU A 168 -14.08 0.51 -24.82
C GLU A 168 -14.32 -0.91 -24.31
N LEU A 169 -15.19 -1.03 -23.29
CA LEU A 169 -15.63 -2.33 -22.79
C LEU A 169 -16.56 -2.98 -23.82
N THR A 170 -16.39 -4.27 -24.05
CA THR A 170 -17.22 -5.07 -24.97
C THR A 170 -17.77 -6.30 -24.28
N PRO A 171 -18.92 -6.86 -24.70
CA PRO A 171 -19.47 -8.09 -24.12
C PRO A 171 -18.45 -9.24 -24.14
N GLN A 172 -18.22 -9.87 -23.00
CA GLN A 172 -17.26 -10.97 -22.85
C GLN A 172 -17.96 -12.30 -22.57
N LYS A 173 -17.71 -13.32 -23.40
CA LYS A 173 -18.23 -14.68 -23.18
C LYS A 173 -17.85 -15.23 -21.80
N ARG A 174 -16.60 -14.99 -21.35
CA ARG A 174 -16.10 -15.43 -20.03
C ARG A 174 -16.82 -14.79 -18.84
N LEU A 175 -17.48 -13.66 -19.07
CA LEU A 175 -18.25 -12.91 -18.06
C LEU A 175 -19.77 -13.10 -18.28
N GLY A 176 -20.19 -14.16 -18.97
CA GLY A 176 -21.62 -14.41 -19.25
C GLY A 176 -22.28 -13.33 -20.10
N GLY A 177 -21.52 -12.63 -20.96
CA GLY A 177 -22.02 -11.55 -21.81
C GLY A 177 -21.94 -10.16 -21.19
N GLN A 178 -21.50 -10.02 -19.94
CA GLN A 178 -21.25 -8.71 -19.33
C GLN A 178 -20.09 -7.97 -20.02
N LEU A 179 -20.11 -6.64 -19.92
CA LEU A 179 -19.08 -5.78 -20.47
C LEU A 179 -17.73 -5.99 -19.77
N GLY A 180 -16.66 -6.07 -20.55
CA GLY A 180 -15.30 -6.22 -20.05
C GLY A 180 -14.27 -6.13 -21.16
N LEU A 181 -13.03 -6.53 -20.85
CA LEU A 181 -11.93 -6.62 -21.81
C LEU A 181 -11.42 -8.05 -21.96
N LYS A 182 -10.65 -8.29 -23.03
CA LYS A 182 -9.89 -9.53 -23.21
C LYS A 182 -8.93 -9.73 -22.03
N THR A 183 -8.64 -10.97 -21.66
CA THR A 183 -7.71 -11.28 -20.55
C THR A 183 -6.29 -10.80 -20.81
N THR A 184 -5.92 -10.60 -22.08
CA THR A 184 -4.63 -10.07 -22.52
C THR A 184 -4.61 -8.53 -22.60
N ALA A 185 -5.72 -7.85 -22.31
CA ALA A 185 -5.77 -6.40 -22.39
C ALA A 185 -4.87 -5.78 -21.32
N VAL A 186 -3.95 -4.93 -21.79
CA VAL A 186 -3.04 -4.15 -20.95
C VAL A 186 -3.59 -2.72 -20.88
N VAL A 187 -4.28 -2.42 -19.78
CA VAL A 187 -4.90 -1.13 -19.47
C VAL A 187 -4.57 -0.73 -18.03
N PRO A 188 -4.75 0.55 -17.65
CA PRO A 188 -4.69 0.93 -16.25
C PRO A 188 -5.74 0.19 -15.44
N THR A 189 -5.32 -0.30 -14.27
CA THR A 189 -6.15 -1.05 -13.34
C THR A 189 -5.98 -0.53 -11.93
N VAL A 190 -7.08 -0.35 -11.20
CA VAL A 190 -7.05 -0.27 -9.74
C VAL A 190 -6.95 -1.71 -9.21
N ILE A 191 -6.07 -1.96 -8.25
CA ILE A 191 -5.78 -3.31 -7.74
C ILE A 191 -6.24 -3.40 -6.30
N LEU A 192 -7.03 -4.43 -5.97
CA LEU A 192 -7.33 -4.82 -4.58
C LEU A 192 -6.76 -6.20 -4.33
N LYS A 193 -6.02 -6.36 -3.23
CA LYS A 193 -5.47 -7.65 -2.82
C LYS A 193 -6.51 -8.41 -2.00
N GLU A 194 -6.67 -9.72 -2.23
CA GLU A 194 -7.65 -10.53 -1.49
C GLU A 194 -7.35 -10.51 0.02
N GLU A 195 -6.06 -10.47 0.40
CA GLU A 195 -5.66 -10.37 1.81
C GLU A 195 -6.16 -9.09 2.51
N ASP A 196 -6.30 -7.99 1.78
CA ASP A 196 -6.69 -6.68 2.32
C ASP A 196 -8.21 -6.47 2.32
N ARG A 197 -8.93 -7.23 1.48
CA ARG A 197 -10.35 -7.04 1.19
C ARG A 197 -11.25 -7.11 2.42
N ASN A 198 -11.27 -8.25 3.12
CA ASN A 198 -12.13 -8.43 4.30
C ASN A 198 -11.72 -7.51 5.47
N PRO A 199 -10.41 -7.35 5.79
CA PRO A 199 -9.99 -6.40 6.81
C PRO A 199 -10.39 -4.95 6.53
N LEU A 200 -10.20 -4.44 5.30
CA LEU A 200 -10.61 -3.09 4.94
C LEU A 200 -12.13 -2.90 5.01
N ARG A 201 -12.92 -3.91 4.61
CA ARG A 201 -14.38 -3.87 4.73
C ARG A 201 -14.83 -3.83 6.19
N ALA A 202 -14.20 -4.63 7.05
CA ALA A 202 -14.48 -4.64 8.49
C ALA A 202 -14.14 -3.27 9.10
N TRP A 203 -12.98 -2.71 8.74
CA TRP A 203 -12.55 -1.38 9.15
C TRP A 203 -13.55 -0.29 8.72
N GLN A 204 -13.93 -0.27 7.45
CA GLN A 204 -14.91 0.68 6.91
C GLN A 204 -16.24 0.61 7.67
N THR A 205 -16.71 -0.60 7.96
CA THR A 205 -17.97 -0.84 8.68
C THR A 205 -17.88 -0.36 10.13
N GLN A 206 -16.78 -0.69 10.82
CA GLN A 206 -16.57 -0.34 12.22
C GLN A 206 -16.39 1.16 12.42
N ARG A 207 -15.60 1.81 11.55
CA ARG A 207 -15.26 3.24 11.67
C ARG A 207 -16.26 4.15 10.97
N ARG A 208 -17.10 3.59 10.09
CA ARG A 208 -18.06 4.33 9.26
C ARG A 208 -17.39 5.43 8.44
N VAL A 209 -16.14 5.20 8.04
CA VAL A 209 -15.36 6.07 7.15
C VAL A 209 -15.23 5.32 5.82
N PRO A 210 -15.76 5.86 4.72
CA PRO A 210 -15.64 5.23 3.40
C PRO A 210 -14.17 5.01 3.02
N VAL A 211 -13.86 3.83 2.48
CA VAL A 211 -12.53 3.45 2.02
C VAL A 211 -12.50 3.45 0.50
N HIS A 212 -11.54 4.15 -0.09
CA HIS A 212 -11.29 4.15 -1.52
C HIS A 212 -9.90 3.59 -1.80
N ILE A 213 -9.76 2.82 -2.87
CA ILE A 213 -8.46 2.39 -3.39
C ILE A 213 -8.02 3.42 -4.42
N TRP A 214 -6.93 4.12 -4.16
CA TRP A 214 -6.35 5.09 -5.10
C TRP A 214 -5.09 4.50 -5.69
N HIS A 215 -5.09 4.29 -7.01
CA HIS A 215 -3.97 3.68 -7.71
C HIS A 215 -3.26 4.74 -8.55
N VAL A 216 -2.01 5.02 -8.18
CA VAL A 216 -1.17 6.03 -8.83
C VAL A 216 -0.31 5.37 -9.90
N PHE A 217 -0.40 5.88 -11.12
CA PHE A 217 0.48 5.57 -12.23
C PHE A 217 1.47 6.71 -12.40
N TYR A 218 2.43 6.52 -13.30
CA TYR A 218 3.45 7.53 -13.54
C TYR A 218 2.84 8.90 -13.98
N ASP A 219 1.84 8.87 -14.86
CA ASP A 219 1.24 10.02 -15.54
C ASP A 219 -0.25 10.28 -15.19
N LEU A 220 -0.95 9.30 -14.62
CA LEU A 220 -2.37 9.37 -14.23
C LEU A 220 -2.59 8.73 -12.86
N ALA A 221 -3.74 8.98 -12.24
CA ALA A 221 -4.20 8.20 -11.11
C ALA A 221 -5.71 7.93 -11.22
N PHE A 222 -6.16 6.83 -10.61
CA PHE A 222 -7.56 6.41 -10.61
C PHE A 222 -8.01 6.03 -9.20
N GLY A 223 -9.26 6.34 -8.86
CA GLY A 223 -9.86 6.00 -7.58
C GLY A 223 -11.07 5.08 -7.73
N LEU A 224 -11.24 4.15 -6.79
CA LEU A 224 -12.38 3.23 -6.76
C LEU A 224 -12.87 3.06 -5.31
N ALA A 225 -14.15 3.31 -5.06
CA ALA A 225 -14.76 3.04 -3.76
C ALA A 225 -14.74 1.53 -3.45
N LEU A 226 -14.43 1.14 -2.21
CA LEU A 226 -14.37 -0.26 -1.80
C LEU A 226 -15.73 -0.96 -2.00
N ASP A 227 -16.84 -0.29 -1.71
CA ASP A 227 -18.19 -0.84 -1.94
C ASP A 227 -18.45 -1.14 -3.43
N ARG A 228 -17.95 -0.27 -4.32
CA ARG A 228 -18.04 -0.50 -5.76
C ARG A 228 -17.16 -1.67 -6.19
N ALA A 229 -15.95 -1.78 -5.63
CA ALA A 229 -15.06 -2.92 -5.86
C ALA A 229 -15.73 -4.24 -5.45
N GLU A 230 -16.35 -4.29 -4.26
CA GLU A 230 -17.09 -5.47 -3.80
C GLU A 230 -18.26 -5.82 -4.72
N ALA A 231 -19.05 -4.84 -5.15
CA ALA A 231 -20.17 -5.06 -6.06
C ALA A 231 -19.73 -5.66 -7.42
N LEU A 232 -18.59 -5.19 -7.95
CA LEU A 232 -18.00 -5.70 -9.19
C LEU A 232 -17.48 -7.14 -9.05
N ILE A 233 -16.95 -7.51 -7.88
CA ILE A 233 -16.55 -8.88 -7.56
C ILE A 233 -17.81 -9.78 -7.43
N GLN A 234 -18.80 -9.36 -6.65
CA GLN A 234 -20.01 -10.14 -6.38
C GLN A 234 -20.86 -10.39 -7.63
N SER A 235 -20.93 -9.42 -8.53
CA SER A 235 -21.65 -9.55 -9.82
C SER A 235 -20.91 -10.39 -10.86
N GLY A 236 -19.66 -10.79 -10.59
CA GLY A 236 -18.83 -11.54 -11.53
C GLY A 236 -18.18 -10.70 -12.63
N GLN A 237 -18.37 -9.37 -12.63
CA GLN A 237 -17.76 -8.46 -13.61
C GLN A 237 -16.23 -8.46 -13.51
N ILE A 238 -15.70 -8.66 -12.30
CA ILE A 238 -14.27 -8.78 -12.02
C ILE A 238 -13.99 -10.12 -11.36
N GLN A 239 -13.07 -10.88 -11.96
CA GLN A 239 -12.67 -12.21 -11.50
C GLN A 239 -11.28 -12.14 -10.83
N PRO A 240 -10.99 -13.03 -9.86
CA PRO A 240 -9.69 -13.08 -9.20
C PRO A 240 -8.59 -13.45 -10.20
N THR A 241 -7.41 -12.89 -10.00
CA THR A 241 -6.17 -13.25 -10.71
C THR A 241 -5.17 -13.79 -9.70
N GLU A 242 -4.73 -15.03 -9.88
CA GLU A 242 -3.65 -15.61 -9.08
C GLU A 242 -2.28 -15.15 -9.62
N GLN A 243 -1.44 -14.63 -8.73
CA GLN A 243 -0.06 -14.29 -9.00
C GLN A 243 0.86 -15.16 -8.16
N THR A 244 1.78 -15.83 -8.84
CA THR A 244 2.78 -16.70 -8.21
C THR A 244 4.10 -15.94 -8.10
N PHE A 245 4.57 -15.74 -6.87
CA PHE A 245 5.86 -15.14 -6.57
C PHE A 245 6.83 -16.22 -6.12
N GLN A 246 7.94 -16.36 -6.83
CA GLN A 246 9.03 -17.24 -6.44
C GLN A 246 10.10 -16.41 -5.74
N ALA A 247 10.35 -16.69 -4.46
CA ALA A 247 11.49 -16.13 -3.77
C ALA A 247 12.78 -16.84 -4.24
N PRO A 248 13.94 -16.15 -4.25
CA PRO A 248 15.23 -16.77 -4.57
C PRO A 248 15.57 -18.02 -3.74
N GLY A 249 14.99 -18.15 -2.54
CA GLY A 249 15.13 -19.31 -1.66
C GLY A 249 14.11 -20.45 -1.88
N GLY A 250 13.37 -20.45 -2.99
CA GLY A 250 12.45 -21.54 -3.38
C GLY A 250 11.03 -21.46 -2.80
N ALA A 251 10.78 -20.60 -1.81
CA ALA A 251 9.44 -20.37 -1.29
C ALA A 251 8.54 -19.73 -2.38
N THR A 252 7.53 -20.48 -2.81
CA THR A 252 6.52 -20.00 -3.75
C THR A 252 5.33 -19.49 -2.96
N THR A 253 5.06 -18.18 -3.06
CA THR A 253 3.85 -17.58 -2.48
C THR A 253 2.84 -17.30 -3.58
N ARG A 254 1.57 -17.61 -3.32
CA ARG A 254 0.46 -17.26 -4.20
C ARG A 254 -0.26 -16.08 -3.59
N LYS A 255 -0.51 -15.05 -4.39
CA LYS A 255 -1.37 -13.92 -4.02
C LYS A 255 -2.54 -13.84 -4.98
N THR A 256 -3.72 -13.66 -4.44
CA THR A 256 -4.92 -13.42 -5.24
C THR A 256 -5.20 -11.93 -5.27
N ILE A 257 -5.33 -11.38 -6.46
CA ILE A 257 -5.62 -9.95 -6.65
C ILE A 257 -6.81 -9.77 -7.58
N TYR A 258 -7.51 -8.66 -7.44
CA TYR A 258 -8.55 -8.20 -8.37
C TYR A 258 -8.05 -6.98 -9.12
N LYS A 259 -8.18 -7.03 -10.43
CA LYS A 259 -7.76 -5.95 -11.34
C LYS A 259 -8.99 -5.28 -11.92
N PHE A 260 -9.37 -4.14 -11.35
CA PHE A 260 -10.50 -3.35 -11.82
C PHE A 260 -10.02 -2.46 -12.95
N TYR A 261 -10.55 -2.64 -14.16
CA TYR A 261 -10.26 -1.74 -15.28
C TYR A 261 -10.61 -0.30 -14.90
N TYR A 262 -9.80 0.66 -15.35
CA TYR A 262 -10.01 2.07 -15.05
C TYR A 262 -11.40 2.59 -15.48
N HIS A 263 -12.08 1.93 -16.41
CA HIS A 263 -13.47 2.22 -16.79
C HIS A 263 -14.47 2.12 -15.63
N TYR A 264 -14.15 1.31 -14.61
CA TYR A 264 -14.98 1.17 -13.40
C TYR A 264 -14.58 2.14 -12.29
N ALA A 265 -13.45 2.83 -12.45
CA ALA A 265 -12.88 3.78 -11.51
C ALA A 265 -13.18 5.22 -11.97
N TYR A 266 -13.15 6.17 -11.05
CA TYR A 266 -13.17 7.58 -11.43
C TYR A 266 -11.75 8.08 -11.70
N PRO A 267 -11.56 9.01 -12.66
CA PRO A 267 -10.29 9.69 -12.85
C PRO A 267 -9.92 10.45 -11.57
N LEU A 268 -8.82 10.09 -10.92
CA LEU A 268 -8.40 10.73 -9.67
C LEU A 268 -7.61 12.00 -9.95
N GLY A 269 -6.59 11.88 -10.79
CA GLY A 269 -5.65 12.96 -11.01
C GLY A 269 -4.76 12.72 -12.22
N GLU A 270 -4.06 13.78 -12.60
CA GLU A 270 -3.11 13.78 -13.71
C GLU A 270 -1.80 14.42 -13.29
N THR A 271 -0.70 13.83 -13.76
CA THR A 271 0.63 14.34 -13.51
C THR A 271 0.83 15.65 -14.26
N LYS A 272 1.05 16.74 -13.53
CA LYS A 272 1.40 18.05 -14.10
C LYS A 272 2.89 18.20 -14.34
N THR A 273 3.69 17.69 -13.40
CA THR A 273 5.15 17.60 -13.53
C THR A 273 5.55 16.15 -13.30
N GLU A 274 6.27 15.55 -14.24
CA GLU A 274 6.72 14.15 -14.11
C GLU A 274 7.73 14.02 -12.96
N PRO A 275 7.70 12.89 -12.21
CA PRO A 275 8.76 12.59 -11.24
C PRO A 275 10.08 12.29 -11.96
N ALA A 276 11.20 12.55 -11.29
CA ALA A 276 12.51 12.07 -11.73
C ALA A 276 12.67 10.58 -11.36
N LEU A 277 13.35 9.82 -12.22
CA LEU A 277 13.80 8.46 -11.91
C LEU A 277 15.26 8.56 -11.43
N VAL A 278 15.48 8.38 -10.14
CA VAL A 278 16.78 8.57 -9.51
C VAL A 278 17.35 7.22 -9.08
N ALA A 279 18.61 6.97 -9.42
CA ALA A 279 19.33 5.79 -8.95
C ALA A 279 19.66 5.94 -7.46
N ALA A 280 19.40 4.89 -6.69
CA ALA A 280 19.67 4.81 -5.26
C ALA A 280 20.32 3.46 -4.93
N HIS A 281 20.87 3.35 -3.72
CA HIS A 281 21.42 2.09 -3.23
C HIS A 281 21.34 2.02 -1.71
N ILE A 282 21.45 0.80 -1.19
CA ILE A 282 21.81 0.55 0.20
C ILE A 282 23.06 -0.32 0.23
N THR A 283 23.83 -0.24 1.30
CA THR A 283 24.95 -1.13 1.56
C THR A 283 24.62 -1.98 2.78
N ASP A 284 24.65 -3.30 2.65
CA ASP A 284 24.43 -4.19 3.78
C ASP A 284 25.64 -4.24 4.73
N ARG A 285 25.50 -4.97 5.84
CA ARG A 285 26.55 -5.09 6.87
C ARG A 285 27.82 -5.79 6.38
N ASN A 286 27.73 -6.52 5.27
CA ASN A 286 28.85 -7.23 4.64
C ASN A 286 29.49 -6.41 3.50
N GLY A 287 29.03 -5.18 3.28
CA GLY A 287 29.51 -4.31 2.21
C GLY A 287 28.86 -4.57 0.84
N HIS A 288 27.84 -5.41 0.76
CA HIS A 288 27.14 -5.67 -0.50
C HIS A 288 26.24 -4.48 -0.86
N ILE A 289 26.42 -3.95 -2.06
CA ILE A 289 25.65 -2.82 -2.59
C ILE A 289 24.42 -3.37 -3.33
N LEU A 290 23.22 -2.94 -2.90
CA LEU A 290 21.94 -3.28 -3.53
C LEU A 290 21.37 -2.04 -4.22
N PRO A 291 21.56 -1.88 -5.56
CA PRO A 291 21.06 -0.74 -6.30
C PRO A 291 19.57 -0.86 -6.61
N TYR A 292 18.85 0.25 -6.60
CA TYR A 292 17.44 0.36 -6.98
C TYR A 292 17.10 1.74 -7.57
N VAL A 293 15.90 1.90 -8.13
CA VAL A 293 15.42 3.19 -8.66
C VAL A 293 14.30 3.73 -7.77
N ARG A 294 14.40 5.01 -7.38
CA ARG A 294 13.35 5.74 -6.66
C ARG A 294 12.70 6.78 -7.56
N PHE A 295 11.44 7.09 -7.29
CA PHE A 295 10.75 8.23 -7.91
C PHE A 295 10.86 9.43 -6.99
N GLU A 296 11.25 10.58 -7.53
CA GLU A 296 11.46 11.79 -6.74
C GLU A 296 10.72 12.98 -7.35
N GLY A 297 10.06 13.75 -6.50
CA GLY A 297 9.23 14.88 -6.92
C GLY A 297 8.04 14.48 -7.79
N GLY A 298 7.71 15.36 -8.73
CA GLY A 298 6.49 15.28 -9.53
C GLY A 298 5.29 15.88 -8.82
N GLU A 299 4.37 16.44 -9.60
CA GLU A 299 3.16 17.11 -9.11
C GLU A 299 1.94 16.38 -9.64
N LEU A 300 1.02 15.99 -8.76
CA LEU A 300 -0.27 15.42 -9.14
C LEU A 300 -1.35 16.49 -8.92
N VAL A 301 -2.23 16.67 -9.90
CA VAL A 301 -3.38 17.56 -9.78
C VAL A 301 -4.64 16.71 -9.81
N LEU A 302 -5.51 16.89 -8.80
CA LEU A 302 -6.80 16.19 -8.77
C LEU A 302 -7.70 16.67 -9.91
N ARG A 303 -8.45 15.74 -10.48
CA ARG A 303 -9.50 16.04 -11.46
C ARG A 303 -10.80 16.41 -10.75
N LEU A 304 -11.72 17.07 -11.49
CA LEU A 304 -13.00 17.51 -10.94
C LEU A 304 -13.83 16.33 -10.42
N GLU A 305 -13.77 15.18 -11.08
CA GLU A 305 -14.43 13.94 -10.67
C GLU A 305 -13.99 13.51 -9.27
N ALA A 306 -12.70 13.63 -8.94
CA ALA A 306 -12.20 13.34 -7.61
C ALA A 306 -12.67 14.35 -6.57
N ILE A 307 -12.74 15.64 -6.93
CA ILE A 307 -13.24 16.69 -6.04
C ILE A 307 -14.71 16.44 -5.72
N HIS A 308 -15.54 16.11 -6.71
CA HIS A 308 -16.94 15.76 -6.48
C HIS A 308 -17.08 14.55 -5.55
N VAL A 309 -16.26 13.52 -5.70
CA VAL A 309 -16.25 12.38 -4.77
C VAL A 309 -15.93 12.82 -3.34
N LEU A 310 -14.96 13.72 -3.15
CA LEU A 310 -14.66 14.27 -1.82
C LEU A 310 -15.81 15.12 -1.27
N GLU A 311 -16.47 15.90 -2.11
CA GLU A 311 -17.65 16.71 -1.76
C GLU A 311 -18.83 15.83 -1.31
N GLU A 312 -19.18 14.80 -2.07
CA GLU A 312 -20.25 13.85 -1.74
C GLU A 312 -20.00 13.17 -0.38
N ASN A 313 -18.77 12.70 -0.16
CA ASN A 313 -18.38 12.09 1.11
C ASN A 313 -18.40 13.10 2.27
N ALA A 314 -17.92 14.34 2.03
CA ALA A 314 -17.98 15.41 3.01
C ALA A 314 -19.40 15.87 3.34
N GLN A 315 -20.36 15.76 2.42
CA GLN A 315 -21.76 16.06 2.71
C GLN A 315 -22.43 14.95 3.52
N THR A 316 -22.07 13.70 3.24
CA THR A 316 -22.61 12.52 3.92
C THR A 316 -22.10 12.39 5.36
N ARG A 317 -20.85 12.81 5.62
CA ARG A 317 -20.16 12.71 6.92
C ARG A 317 -20.33 13.96 7.82
N LYS A 318 -21.50 14.60 7.83
CA LYS A 318 -21.77 15.75 8.70
C LYS A 318 -21.92 15.35 10.17
#